data_AF-A0A7C7IN38-F1
#
_entry.id   AF-A0A7C7IN38-F1
#
_cell.length_a   1.000
_cell.length_b   1.000
_cell.length_c   1.000
_cell.angle_alpha   90.00
_cell.angle_beta   90.00
_cell.angle_gamma   90.00
#
_symmetry.space_group_name_H-M   'P 1'
#
loop_
_entity.id
_entity.type
_entity.pdbx_description
1 polymer ?
#
loop_
_entity_poly.entity_id
_entity_poly.type
_entity_poly.pdbx_seq_one_letter_code
_entity_poly.pdbx_strand_id
1 'polypeptide(L)'
;MERTIIQIMNTENQEDKKPIGHVDQSQIDAWKNHYKTRKINFIITEDQDGNKHITYLKQPEMGLLTMLKAKAKKDQEFEALSTILNTLRIGGSDEVLEDYHMKFGAMQSVGELLRAVKGTLGKL
;
A
#
# COMPACT_ATOMS: atom_id res chain seq x y z
N MET A 1 27.65 40.67 -29.12
CA MET A 1 27.19 41.11 -27.78
C MET A 1 25.91 40.35 -27.46
N GLU A 2 26.04 39.46 -26.49
CA GLU A 2 25.04 38.52 -25.98
C GLU A 2 23.80 39.23 -25.43
N ARG A 3 22.63 38.57 -25.52
CA ARG A 3 21.66 38.45 -24.40
C ARG A 3 20.88 37.15 -24.55
N THR A 4 21.43 36.07 -23.99
CA THR A 4 20.68 34.85 -23.69
C THR A 4 19.76 35.16 -22.51
N ILE A 5 18.45 35.14 -22.72
CA ILE A 5 17.47 35.20 -21.63
C ILE A 5 17.44 33.81 -21.00
N ILE A 6 18.14 33.64 -19.89
CA ILE A 6 18.00 32.46 -19.03
C ILE A 6 16.68 32.65 -18.27
N GLN A 7 15.65 31.97 -18.74
CA GLN A 7 14.39 31.84 -18.02
C GLN A 7 14.65 30.88 -16.85
N ILE A 8 14.95 31.44 -15.68
CA ILE A 8 15.10 30.70 -14.43
C ILE A 8 13.71 30.11 -14.13
N MET A 9 13.53 28.82 -14.43
CA MET A 9 12.41 28.06 -13.91
C MET A 9 12.60 27.99 -12.39
N ASN A 10 11.77 28.74 -11.66
CA ASN A 10 11.62 28.59 -10.22
C ASN A 10 11.27 27.12 -9.96
N THR A 11 12.27 26.35 -9.53
CA THR A 11 12.06 25.03 -8.96
C THR A 11 11.59 25.30 -7.56
N GLU A 12 10.28 25.54 -7.41
CA GLU A 12 9.65 25.61 -6.10
C GLU A 12 9.98 24.32 -5.36
N ASN A 13 10.56 24.48 -4.17
CA ASN A 13 10.80 23.41 -3.21
C ASN A 13 9.50 22.61 -3.05
N GLN A 14 9.44 21.41 -3.65
CA GLN A 14 8.50 20.41 -3.20
C GLN A 14 8.99 19.98 -1.81
N GLU A 15 8.47 20.63 -0.76
CA GLU A 15 8.37 19.96 0.53
C GLU A 15 7.77 18.58 0.23
N ASP A 16 8.44 17.51 0.68
CA ASP A 16 7.94 16.15 0.59
C ASP A 16 6.61 16.07 1.35
N LYS A 17 5.51 16.45 0.68
CA LYS A 17 4.17 16.47 1.27
C LYS A 17 3.85 15.03 1.63
N LYS A 18 3.73 14.79 2.92
CA LYS A 18 3.34 13.47 3.44
C LYS A 18 2.04 13.04 2.76
N PRO A 19 1.92 11.77 2.36
CA PRO A 19 0.70 11.28 1.74
C PRO A 19 -0.49 11.43 2.70
N ILE A 20 -1.67 11.65 2.14
CA ILE A 20 -2.92 11.74 2.89
C ILE A 20 -3.14 10.43 3.65
N GLY A 21 -3.47 10.55 4.94
CA GLY A 21 -3.60 9.41 5.86
C GLY A 21 -2.29 8.95 6.51
N HIS A 22 -1.18 9.66 6.32
CA HIS A 22 0.09 9.37 7.00
C HIS A 22 -0.04 9.51 8.52
N VAL A 23 0.56 8.56 9.24
CA VAL A 23 0.62 8.57 10.71
C VAL A 23 2.07 8.65 11.19
N ASP A 24 2.26 9.09 12.43
CA ASP A 24 3.57 9.15 13.06
C ASP A 24 4.10 7.78 13.51
N GLN A 25 5.37 7.75 13.94
CA GLN A 25 6.03 6.53 14.39
C GLN A 25 5.38 5.94 15.64
N SER A 26 4.84 6.77 16.55
CA SER A 26 4.15 6.28 17.74
C SER A 26 2.91 5.46 17.40
N GLN A 27 2.15 5.86 16.38
CA GLN A 27 0.99 5.09 15.90
C GLN A 27 1.43 3.77 15.25
N ILE A 28 2.52 3.79 14.47
CA ILE A 28 3.09 2.57 13.89
C ILE A 28 3.50 1.58 14.99
N ASP A 29 4.13 2.06 16.06
CA ASP A 29 4.59 1.22 17.17
C ASP A 29 3.42 0.72 18.03
N ALA A 30 2.37 1.53 18.19
CA ALA A 30 1.11 1.09 18.81
C ALA A 30 0.48 -0.06 18.03
N TRP A 31 0.43 0.02 16.69
CA TRP A 31 -0.08 -1.07 15.85
C TRP A 31 0.80 -2.33 15.92
N LYS A 32 2.12 -2.19 15.88
CA LYS A 32 3.04 -3.34 16.06
C LYS A 32 2.78 -4.06 17.38
N ASN A 33 2.60 -3.31 18.46
CA ASN A 33 2.31 -3.84 19.79
C ASN A 33 0.92 -4.48 19.89
N HIS A 34 -0.08 -3.90 19.24
CA HIS A 34 -1.44 -4.40 19.22
C HIS A 34 -1.55 -5.70 18.41
N TYR A 35 -1.07 -5.71 17.17
CA TYR A 35 -1.12 -6.87 16.26
C TYR A 35 0.02 -7.87 16.46
N LYS A 36 0.88 -7.68 17.48
CA LYS A 36 2.02 -8.55 17.81
C LYS A 36 2.92 -8.83 16.59
N THR A 37 3.19 -7.80 15.80
CA THR A 37 4.02 -7.87 14.59
C THR A 37 5.21 -6.94 14.69
N ARG A 38 6.33 -7.31 14.05
CA ARG A 38 7.50 -6.42 13.92
C ARG A 38 7.40 -5.47 12.73
N LYS A 39 6.53 -5.77 11.76
CA LYS A 39 6.41 -5.05 10.50
C LYS A 39 4.97 -4.62 10.23
N ILE A 40 4.83 -3.41 9.72
CA ILE A 40 3.61 -2.86 9.12
C ILE A 40 3.97 -2.56 7.67
N ASN A 41 3.17 -3.07 6.73
CA ASN A 41 3.33 -2.78 5.31
C ASN A 41 2.51 -1.53 4.98
N PHE A 42 2.87 -0.85 3.89
CA PHE A 42 2.07 0.25 3.38
C PHE A 42 1.96 0.19 1.86
N ILE A 43 0.90 0.80 1.34
CA ILE A 43 0.64 0.99 -0.08
C ILE A 43 0.43 2.49 -0.31
N ILE A 44 1.00 3.02 -1.39
CA ILE A 44 0.70 4.37 -1.87
C ILE A 44 -0.16 4.25 -3.13
N THR A 45 -1.30 4.93 -3.14
CA THR A 45 -2.13 5.13 -4.33
C THR A 45 -2.20 6.62 -4.64
N GLU A 46 -2.61 6.97 -5.85
CA GLU A 46 -2.76 8.36 -6.29
C GLU A 46 -4.21 8.58 -6.78
N ASP A 47 -4.81 9.70 -6.40
CA ASP A 47 -6.12 10.12 -6.89
C ASP A 47 -6.01 10.73 -8.30
N GLN A 48 -7.13 11.23 -8.84
CA GLN A 48 -7.15 11.86 -10.18
C GLN A 48 -6.45 13.24 -10.22
N ASP A 49 -6.28 13.87 -9.05
CA ASP A 49 -5.66 15.19 -8.90
C ASP A 49 -4.15 15.08 -8.61
N GLY A 50 -3.60 13.87 -8.55
CA GLY A 50 -2.18 13.61 -8.28
C GLY A 50 -1.82 13.58 -6.79
N ASN A 51 -2.80 13.59 -5.88
CA ASN A 51 -2.54 13.47 -4.45
C ASN A 51 -2.21 12.02 -4.09
N LYS A 52 -1.16 11.84 -3.28
CA LYS A 52 -0.77 10.52 -2.78
C LYS A 52 -1.54 10.19 -1.51
N HIS A 53 -2.09 8.98 -1.46
CA HIS A 53 -2.80 8.42 -0.32
C HIS A 53 -2.06 7.19 0.19
N ILE A 54 -1.92 7.06 1.51
CA ILE A 54 -1.29 5.88 2.12
C ILE A 54 -2.34 4.95 2.73
N THR A 55 -2.13 3.65 2.57
CA THR A 55 -2.87 2.58 3.24
C THR A 55 -1.91 1.73 4.04
N TYR A 56 -2.15 1.57 5.34
CA TYR A 56 -1.34 0.72 6.21
C TYR A 56 -1.97 -0.65 6.38
N LEU A 57 -1.13 -1.69 6.31
CA LEU A 57 -1.53 -3.08 6.39
C LEU A 57 -0.75 -3.80 7.49
N LYS A 58 -1.45 -4.61 8.30
CA LYS A 58 -0.80 -5.59 9.17
C LYS A 58 -0.21 -6.74 8.33
N GLN A 59 0.70 -7.50 8.94
CA GLN A 59 1.26 -8.69 8.32
C GLN A 59 0.14 -9.73 8.07
N PRO A 60 0.09 -10.37 6.89
CA PRO A 60 -0.86 -11.45 6.64
C PRO A 60 -0.51 -12.70 7.45
N GLU A 61 -1.54 -13.32 8.02
CA GLU A 61 -1.43 -14.63 8.66
C GLU A 61 -1.59 -15.77 7.64
N MET A 62 -1.08 -16.96 7.98
CA MET A 62 -1.11 -18.13 7.09
C MET A 62 -2.51 -18.49 6.59
N GLY A 63 -3.53 -18.35 7.43
CA GLY A 63 -4.92 -18.64 7.04
C GLY A 63 -5.41 -17.77 5.88
N LEU A 64 -4.99 -16.49 5.86
CA LEU A 64 -5.35 -15.55 4.80
C LEU A 64 -4.66 -15.90 3.46
N LEU A 65 -3.41 -16.36 3.52
CA LEU A 65 -2.66 -16.85 2.35
C LEU A 65 -3.33 -18.10 1.75
N THR A 66 -3.78 -19.03 2.59
CA THR A 66 -4.51 -20.22 2.15
C THR A 66 -5.85 -19.87 1.51
N MET A 67 -6.58 -18.90 2.09
CA MET A 67 -7.84 -18.41 1.53
C MET A 67 -7.66 -17.84 0.12
N LEU A 68 -6.67 -16.96 -0.10
CA LEU A 68 -6.40 -16.40 -1.42
C LEU A 68 -6.13 -17.50 -2.45
N LYS A 69 -5.26 -18.45 -2.11
CA LYS A 69 -4.92 -19.58 -2.99
C LYS A 69 -6.15 -20.42 -3.36
N ALA A 70 -7.09 -20.60 -2.45
CA ALA A 70 -8.33 -21.34 -2.71
C ALA A 70 -9.29 -20.57 -3.61
N LYS A 71 -9.45 -19.25 -3.38
CA LYS A 71 -10.34 -18.38 -4.16
C LYS A 71 -9.82 -18.11 -5.58
N ALA A 72 -8.49 -17.99 -5.76
CA ALA A 72 -7.87 -17.83 -7.07
C ALA A 72 -8.17 -19.01 -8.01
N LYS A 73 -8.34 -20.23 -7.48
CA LYS A 73 -8.71 -21.42 -8.27
C LYS A 73 -10.18 -21.45 -8.72
N LYS A 74 -11.02 -20.57 -8.17
CA LYS A 74 -12.46 -20.52 -8.43
C LYS A 74 -12.86 -19.27 -9.23
N ASP A 75 -11.90 -18.59 -9.85
CA ASP A 75 -12.11 -17.32 -10.56
C ASP A 75 -12.69 -16.20 -9.68
N GLN A 76 -12.49 -16.28 -8.35
CA GLN A 76 -12.94 -15.30 -7.36
C GLN A 76 -11.79 -14.42 -6.83
N GLU A 77 -10.75 -14.20 -7.65
CA GLU A 77 -9.54 -13.47 -7.22
C GLU A 77 -9.84 -12.05 -6.77
N PHE A 78 -10.71 -11.33 -7.49
CA PHE A 78 -11.05 -9.95 -7.16
C PHE A 78 -11.76 -9.81 -5.80
N GLU A 79 -12.79 -10.62 -5.56
CA GLU A 79 -13.49 -10.68 -4.26
C GLU A 79 -12.53 -11.04 -3.13
N ALA A 80 -11.60 -11.97 -3.38
CA ALA A 80 -10.59 -12.37 -2.41
C ALA A 80 -9.61 -11.23 -2.10
N LEU A 81 -9.10 -10.53 -3.10
CA LEU A 81 -8.21 -9.38 -2.90
C LEU A 81 -8.90 -8.26 -2.13
N SER A 82 -10.19 -8.01 -2.38
CA SER A 82 -10.99 -7.02 -1.65
C SER A 82 -11.14 -7.42 -0.19
N THR A 83 -11.50 -8.69 0.05
CA THR A 83 -11.61 -9.24 1.41
C THR A 83 -10.28 -9.12 2.16
N ILE A 84 -9.16 -9.43 1.51
CA ILE A 84 -7.82 -9.36 2.09
C ILE A 84 -7.44 -7.92 2.40
N LEU A 85 -7.64 -6.99 1.47
CA LEU A 85 -7.37 -5.57 1.69
C LEU A 85 -8.12 -5.09 2.93
N ASN A 86 -9.42 -5.36 3.03
CA ASN A 86 -10.23 -4.95 4.18
C ASN A 86 -9.80 -5.64 5.48
N THR A 87 -9.35 -6.90 5.41
CA THR A 87 -8.90 -7.66 6.59
C THR A 87 -7.53 -7.20 7.10
N LEU A 88 -6.64 -6.81 6.19
CA LEU A 88 -5.28 -6.40 6.51
C LEU A 88 -5.17 -4.92 6.81
N ARG A 89 -6.08 -4.09 6.30
CA ARG A 89 -6.06 -2.65 6.53
C ARG A 89 -6.24 -2.33 8.01
N ILE A 90 -5.37 -1.48 8.52
CA ILE A 90 -5.36 -1.03 9.92
C ILE A 90 -5.40 0.50 10.07
N GLY A 91 -5.31 1.23 8.95
CA GLY A 91 -5.39 2.68 8.89
C GLY A 91 -4.92 3.23 7.55
N GLY A 92 -4.88 4.55 7.44
CA GLY A 92 -4.51 5.28 6.22
C GLY A 92 -5.63 6.22 5.76
N SER A 93 -5.57 6.64 4.50
CA SER A 93 -6.61 7.46 3.88
C SER A 93 -7.86 6.62 3.59
N ASP A 94 -9.03 7.06 4.06
CA ASP A 94 -10.29 6.33 3.84
C ASP A 94 -10.82 6.48 2.42
N GLU A 95 -10.46 7.58 1.74
CA GLU A 95 -10.77 7.80 0.32
C GLU A 95 -10.31 6.66 -0.59
N VAL A 96 -9.25 5.93 -0.21
CA VAL A 96 -8.76 4.75 -0.96
C VAL A 96 -9.82 3.64 -1.03
N LEU A 97 -10.73 3.55 -0.06
CA LEU A 97 -11.80 2.55 -0.06
C LEU A 97 -13.05 2.98 -0.83
N GLU A 98 -13.19 4.29 -1.07
CA GLU A 98 -14.34 4.96 -1.68
C GLU A 98 -14.11 5.18 -3.18
N ASP A 99 -12.92 5.58 -3.58
CA ASP A 99 -12.52 5.71 -4.98
C ASP A 99 -12.21 4.32 -5.57
N TYR A 100 -12.93 3.94 -6.62
CA TYR A 100 -12.78 2.64 -7.25
C TYR A 100 -11.39 2.40 -7.86
N HIS A 101 -10.76 3.44 -8.40
CA HIS A 101 -9.45 3.34 -9.05
C HIS A 101 -8.35 3.14 -7.99
N MET A 102 -8.37 3.94 -6.92
CA MET A 102 -7.45 3.78 -5.80
C MET A 102 -7.65 2.42 -5.11
N LYS A 103 -8.90 2.02 -4.87
CA LYS A 103 -9.22 0.73 -4.26
C LYS A 103 -8.68 -0.43 -5.09
N PHE A 104 -8.88 -0.36 -6.41
CA PHE A 104 -8.36 -1.36 -7.33
C PHE A 104 -6.84 -1.45 -7.29
N GLY A 105 -6.14 -0.31 -7.34
CA GLY A 105 -4.69 -0.24 -7.20
C GLY A 105 -4.20 -0.84 -5.88
N ALA A 106 -4.85 -0.50 -4.76
CA ALA A 106 -4.52 -1.07 -3.45
C ALA A 106 -4.73 -2.59 -3.42
N MET A 107 -5.80 -3.11 -4.02
CA MET A 107 -6.04 -4.54 -4.15
C MET A 107 -4.95 -5.25 -4.96
N GLN A 108 -4.47 -4.64 -6.04
CA GLN A 108 -3.36 -5.20 -6.84
C GLN A 108 -2.07 -5.27 -6.03
N SER A 109 -1.69 -4.20 -5.33
CA SER A 109 -0.49 -4.18 -4.47
C SER A 109 -0.57 -5.20 -3.33
N VAL A 110 -1.76 -5.44 -2.77
CA VAL A 110 -1.99 -6.54 -1.82
C VAL A 110 -1.68 -7.90 -2.46
N GLY A 111 -2.13 -8.13 -3.70
CA GLY A 111 -1.81 -9.36 -4.44
C GLY A 111 -0.30 -9.57 -4.60
N GLU A 112 0.45 -8.51 -4.87
CA GLU A 112 1.92 -8.54 -4.97
C GLU A 112 2.60 -8.85 -3.62
N LEU A 113 2.16 -8.19 -2.54
CA LEU A 113 2.64 -8.45 -1.17
C LEU A 113 2.58 -9.95 -0.83
N LEU A 114 1.48 -10.62 -1.19
CA LEU A 114 1.27 -12.02 -0.88
C LEU A 114 2.11 -12.96 -1.78
N ARG A 115 2.50 -12.52 -2.98
CA ARG A 115 3.38 -13.27 -3.89
C ARG A 115 4.87 -13.09 -3.57
N ALA A 116 5.25 -12.06 -2.81
CA ALA A 116 6.64 -11.74 -2.50
C ALA A 116 7.35 -12.77 -1.59
N VAL A 117 6.61 -13.67 -0.91
CA VAL A 117 7.18 -14.72 -0.07
C VAL A 117 7.66 -15.89 -0.94
N LYS A 118 8.90 -15.83 -1.43
CA LYS A 118 9.57 -16.93 -2.14
C LYS A 118 10.44 -17.73 -1.16
N GLY A 119 10.17 -19.02 -1.01
CA GLY A 119 11.05 -19.96 -0.33
C GLY A 119 11.97 -20.64 -1.35
N THR A 120 13.27 -20.69 -1.07
CA THR A 120 14.22 -21.46 -1.88
C THR A 120 14.51 -22.79 -1.18
N LEU A 121 14.26 -23.90 -1.87
CA LEU A 121 14.61 -25.23 -1.39
C LEU A 121 16.08 -25.51 -1.71
N GLY A 122 16.91 -25.63 -0.66
CA GLY A 122 18.28 -26.12 -0.77
C GLY A 122 18.38 -27.57 -0.29
N LYS A 123 19.44 -28.27 -0.73
CA LYS A 123 19.92 -29.49 -0.06
C LYS A 123 21.19 -29.11 0.71
N LEU A 124 21.30 -29.57 1.96
CA LEU A 124 22.55 -29.53 2.72
C LEU A 124 23.55 -30.53 2.14
#